data_AF-A0A3C0CT34-F1
#
_entry.id   AF-A0A3C0CT34-F1
#
_cell.length_a   1.000
_cell.length_b   1.000
_cell.length_c   1.000
_cell.angle_alpha   90.00
_cell.angle_beta   90.00
_cell.angle_gamma   90.00
#
_symmetry.space_group_name_H-M   'P 1'
#
loop_
_entity.id
_entity.type
_entity.pdbx_description
1 polymer ?
#
loop_
_entity_poly.entity_id
_entity_poly.type
_entity_poly.pdbx_seq_one_letter_code
_entity_poly.pdbx_strand_id
1 'polypeptide(L)' 'MESIKEIYRIGAGPSASHTMGPRRAAEIMLKDHPDAAAFKV' A
#
# COMPACT_ATOMS: atom_id res chain seq x y z
N MET A 1 14.51 -14.04 -1.65
CA MET A 1 13.73 -14.88 -2.59
C MET A 1 12.29 -14.44 -2.49
N GLU A 2 11.70 -13.92 -3.56
CA GLU A 2 10.26 -13.62 -3.57
C GLU A 2 9.47 -14.94 -3.68
N SER A 3 8.36 -15.04 -2.96
CA SER A 3 7.48 -16.20 -3.12
C SER A 3 6.64 -16.05 -4.38
N ILE A 4 6.12 -17.15 -4.93
CA ILE A 4 5.16 -17.12 -6.05
C ILE A 4 3.96 -16.22 -5.72
N LYS A 5 3.54 -16.17 -4.45
CA LYS A 5 2.47 -15.29 -3.99
C LYS A 5 2.85 -13.80 -4.05
N GLU A 6 4.12 -13.46 -3.85
CA GLU A 6 4.62 -12.09 -4.00
C GLU A 6 4.73 -11.66 -5.46
N ILE A 7 4.98 -12.60 -6.36
CA ILE A 7 5.00 -12.35 -7.81
C ILE A 7 3.56 -12.16 -8.33
N TYR A 8 2.63 -12.99 -7.86
CA TYR A 8 1.23 -12.98 -8.28
C TYR A 8 0.31 -12.54 -7.14
N ARG A 9 0.20 -11.23 -6.95
CA ARG A 9 -0.67 -10.61 -5.93
C ARG A 9 -2.02 -10.23 -6.51
N ILE A 10 -3.07 -10.43 -5.73
CA ILE A 10 -4.43 -9.92 -6.02
C ILE A 10 -4.50 -8.46 -5.56
N GLY A 11 -5.03 -7.58 -6.40
CA GLY A 11 -5.08 -6.15 -6.10
C GLY A 11 -5.93 -5.35 -7.10
N ALA A 12 -6.12 -4.07 -6.79
CA ALA A 12 -6.73 -3.10 -7.68
C ALA A 12 -5.75 -2.69 -8.80
N GLY A 13 -6.21 -2.74 -10.05
CA GLY A 13 -5.50 -2.14 -11.19
C GLY A 13 -5.65 -0.61 -11.22
N PRO A 14 -5.01 0.11 -12.17
CA PRO A 14 -4.27 -0.39 -13.34
C PRO A 14 -2.78 -0.66 -13.10
N SER A 15 -2.19 -0.21 -11.98
CA SER A 15 -0.73 -0.24 -11.79
C SER A 15 -0.33 -0.63 -10.37
N ALA A 16 0.61 -1.56 -10.24
CA ALA A 16 1.15 -1.93 -8.93
C ALA A 16 1.91 -0.77 -8.27
N SER A 17 2.71 -0.02 -9.03
CA SER A 17 3.55 1.06 -8.49
C SER A 17 2.78 2.35 -8.20
N HIS A 18 1.71 2.61 -8.94
CA HIS A 18 0.95 3.86 -8.82
C HIS A 18 -0.44 3.70 -8.18
N THR A 19 -0.90 2.46 -7.98
CA THR A 19 -2.20 2.19 -7.33
C THR A 19 -2.01 1.38 -6.06
N MET A 20 -1.46 0.16 -6.18
CA MET A 20 -1.34 -0.75 -5.03
C MET A 20 -0.30 -0.30 -4.01
N GLY A 21 0.87 0.15 -4.47
CA GLY A 21 1.96 0.66 -3.63
C GLY A 21 1.53 1.86 -2.78
N PRO A 22 1.03 2.95 -3.39
CA PRO A 22 0.56 4.12 -2.66
C PRO A 22 -0.59 3.79 -1.69
N ARG A 23 -1.54 2.94 -2.10
CA ARG A 23 -2.61 2.48 -1.21
C ARG A 23 -2.06 1.77 0.01
N ARG A 24 -1.15 0.80 -0.19
CA ARG A 24 -0.54 0.06 0.92
C ARG A 24 0.25 0.97 1.84
N ALA A 25 0.96 1.96 1.30
CA ALA A 25 1.68 2.96 2.10
C ALA A 25 0.71 3.80 2.97
N ALA A 26 -0.42 4.22 2.40
CA ALA A 26 -1.46 4.94 3.14
C ALA A 26 -2.08 4.09 4.26
N GLU A 27 -2.35 2.80 4.00
CA GLU A 27 -2.85 1.86 5.01
C GLU A 27 -1.86 1.66 6.16
N ILE A 28 -0.55 1.58 5.87
CA ILE A 28 0.50 1.51 6.89
C ILE A 28 0.54 2.80 7.72
N MET A 29 0.55 3.96 7.06
CA MET A 29 0.58 5.27 7.75
C MET A 29 -0.62 5.46 8.69
N LEU A 30 -1.81 5.06 8.26
CA LEU A 30 -3.02 5.11 9.09
C LEU A 30 -2.93 4.17 10.30
N LYS A 31 -2.36 2.97 10.10
CA LYS A 31 -2.18 1.98 11.17
C LYS A 31 -1.15 2.43 12.21
N ASP A 32 -0.05 3.02 11.76
CA ASP A 32 1.07 3.42 12.62
C ASP A 32 0.77 4.74 13.35
N HIS A 33 -0.11 5.59 12.79
CA HIS A 33 -0.48 6.87 13.36
C HIS A 33 -2.02 7.07 13.39
N PRO A 34 -2.75 6.33 14.23
CA PRO A 34 -4.21 6.37 14.27
C PRO A 34 -4.78 7.73 14.71
N ASP A 35 -4.02 8.49 15.50
CA ASP A 35 -4.44 9.79 16.05
C ASP A 35 -4.03 10.98 15.17
N ALA A 36 -3.39 10.73 14.02
CA ALA A 36 -2.97 11.80 13.13
C ALA A 36 -4.17 12.45 12.43
N ALA A 37 -4.34 13.76 12.60
CA ALA A 37 -5.45 14.51 12.00
C ALA A 37 -5.31 14.68 10.46
N ALA A 38 -4.07 14.72 9.95
CA ALA A 38 -3.79 14.81 8.53
C ALA A 38 -2.35 14.39 8.22
N PHE A 39 -2.11 13.92 7.00
CA PHE A 39 -0.78 13.65 6.46
C PHE A 39 -0.49 14.62 5.33
N LYS A 40 0.75 15.12 5.28
CA LYS A 40 1.25 15.96 4.19
C LYS A 40 2.12 15.12 3.26
N VAL A 41 1.84 15.19 1.97
CA VAL A 41 2.57 14.51 0.89
C VAL A 41 3.41 15.53 0.15
#